data_AF-A0A3M1HJH0-F1
#
_entry.id   AF-A0A3M1HJH0-F1
#
_cell.length_a   1.000
_cell.length_b   1.000
_cell.length_c   1.000
_cell.angle_alpha   90.00
_cell.angle_beta   90.00
_cell.angle_gamma   90.00
#
_symmetry.space_group_name_H-M   'P 1'
#
loop_
_entity.id
_entity.type
_entity.pdbx_description
1 polymer ?
#
loop_
_entity_poly.entity_id
_entity_poly.type
_entity_poly.pdbx_seq_one_letter_code
_entity_poly.pdbx_strand_id
1 'polypeptide(L)'
;MRRVLALGEACGAKEGARALVEGAAMPAWRGASWRWKELGRYSHRQKMPMRIGGLLGAFEVEADARLARLLAFGRWTHMGKLASMGLGRYGWDYAQGGSA
;
A
#
# COMPACT_ATOMS: atom_id res chain seq x y z
N MET A 1 1.45 -7.19 0.04
CA MET A 1 2.26 -8.37 -0.35
C MET A 1 1.98 -8.84 -1.79
N ARG A 2 0.73 -9.16 -2.20
CA ARG A 2 0.42 -9.67 -3.56
C ARG A 2 1.01 -8.86 -4.73
N ARG A 3 1.02 -7.53 -4.63
CA ARG A 3 1.55 -6.64 -5.67
C ARG A 3 3.07 -6.71 -5.81
N VAL A 4 3.80 -6.85 -4.70
CA VAL A 4 5.26 -7.03 -4.70
C VAL A 4 5.62 -8.33 -5.43
N LEU A 5 4.90 -9.41 -5.15
CA LEU A 5 5.09 -10.69 -5.83
C LEU A 5 4.77 -10.60 -7.32
N ALA A 6 3.63 -10.01 -7.69
CA ALA A 6 3.23 -9.88 -9.09
C ALA A 6 4.19 -9.02 -9.92
N LEU A 7 4.68 -7.91 -9.35
CA LEU A 7 5.68 -7.07 -10.00
C LEU A 7 7.05 -7.74 -10.03
N GLY A 8 7.43 -8.44 -8.97
CA GLY A 8 8.65 -9.25 -8.95
C GLY A 8 8.67 -10.29 -10.06
N GLU A 9 7.57 -11.01 -10.25
CA GLU A 9 7.41 -11.96 -11.36
C GLU A 9 7.50 -11.28 -12.72
N ALA A 10 6.77 -10.18 -12.93
CA ALA A 10 6.79 -9.43 -14.18
C ALA A 10 8.17 -8.85 -14.54
N CYS A 11 9.00 -8.54 -13.53
CA CYS A 11 10.34 -7.98 -13.70
C CYS A 11 11.46 -9.04 -13.63
N GLY A 12 11.15 -10.33 -13.56
CA GLY A 12 12.16 -11.40 -13.46
C GLY A 12 12.88 -11.48 -12.10
N ALA A 13 12.36 -10.82 -11.07
CA ALA A 13 12.91 -10.75 -9.71
C ALA A 13 12.06 -11.54 -8.70
N LYS A 14 11.45 -12.66 -9.14
CA LYS A 14 10.48 -13.44 -8.35
C LYS A 14 11.02 -13.87 -6.99
N GLU A 15 12.23 -14.42 -6.93
CA GLU A 15 12.83 -14.90 -5.68
C GLU A 15 13.16 -13.75 -4.72
N GLY A 16 13.64 -12.61 -5.24
CA GLY A 16 13.88 -11.42 -4.41
C GLY A 16 12.58 -10.86 -3.83
N ALA A 17 11.51 -10.81 -4.63
CA ALA A 17 10.20 -10.40 -4.17
C ALA A 17 9.61 -11.35 -3.13
N ARG A 18 9.82 -12.66 -3.31
CA ARG A 18 9.41 -13.70 -2.37
C ARG A 18 10.15 -13.56 -1.05
N ALA A 19 11.48 -13.49 -1.07
CA ALA A 19 12.31 -13.33 0.12
C ALA A 19 11.99 -12.05 0.91
N LEU A 20 11.58 -10.97 0.23
CA LEU A 20 11.16 -9.73 0.89
C LEU A 20 9.80 -9.87 1.59
N VAL A 21 8.89 -10.66 1.02
CA VAL A 21 7.55 -10.88 1.57
C VAL A 21 7.56 -11.95 2.67
N GLU A 22 8.36 -13.00 2.52
CA GLU A 22 8.47 -14.09 3.48
C GLU A 22 9.12 -13.61 4.78
N GLY A 23 8.35 -13.65 5.87
CA GLY A 23 8.79 -13.21 7.19
C GLY A 23 8.68 -11.71 7.44
N ALA A 24 7.94 -10.96 6.60
CA ALA A 24 7.42 -9.66 7.03
C ALA A 24 6.25 -9.88 8.00
N ALA A 25 6.39 -9.38 9.23
CA ALA A 25 5.35 -9.48 10.24
C ALA A 25 4.21 -8.49 9.97
N MET A 26 3.00 -8.82 10.42
CA MET A 26 1.93 -7.84 10.53
C MET A 26 2.27 -6.92 11.71
N PRO A 27 2.52 -5.62 11.48
CA PRO A 27 2.92 -4.75 12.55
C PRO A 27 1.71 -4.37 13.41
N ALA A 28 1.96 -4.07 14.68
CA ALA A 28 0.97 -3.37 15.49
C ALA A 28 0.85 -1.93 14.97
N TRP A 29 -0.38 -1.49 14.73
CA TRP A 29 -0.69 -0.12 14.36
C TRP A 29 -1.19 0.70 15.55
N ARG A 30 -1.00 2.01 15.51
CA ARG A 30 -1.47 2.97 16.52
C ARG A 30 -2.03 4.22 15.84
N GLY A 31 -2.80 5.02 16.60
CA GLY A 31 -3.26 6.35 16.14
C GLY A 31 -4.05 6.34 14.83
N ALA A 32 -4.78 5.26 14.51
CA ALA A 32 -5.46 5.11 13.24
C ALA A 32 -6.64 6.08 13.12
N SER A 33 -6.57 7.00 12.16
CA SER A 33 -7.67 7.92 11.81
C SER A 33 -8.06 7.71 10.36
N TRP A 34 -9.15 6.97 10.14
CA TRP A 34 -9.55 6.53 8.82
C TRP A 34 -11.00 6.84 8.50
N ARG A 35 -11.27 7.05 7.22
CA ARG A 35 -12.61 7.14 6.68
C ARG A 35 -12.70 6.40 5.36
N TRP A 36 -13.86 5.81 5.11
CA TRP A 36 -14.19 5.35 3.77
C TRP A 36 -14.43 6.57 2.88
N LYS A 37 -13.74 6.65 1.74
CA LYS A 37 -14.06 7.61 0.69
C LYS A 37 -14.55 6.86 -0.52
N GLU A 38 -15.76 7.21 -0.94
CA GLU A 38 -16.33 6.72 -2.18
C GLU A 38 -16.21 7.78 -3.28
N LEU A 39 -16.01 7.30 -4.50
CA LEU A 39 -15.82 8.10 -5.70
C LEU A 39 -16.68 7.51 -6.80
N GLY A 40 -17.46 8.37 -7.46
CA GLY A 40 -18.12 8.02 -8.71
C GLY A 40 -17.12 8.10 -9.86
N ARG A 41 -17.08 7.08 -10.71
CA ARG A 41 -16.27 7.06 -11.93
C ARG A 41 -17.07 6.45 -13.07
N TYR A 42 -17.10 7.09 -14.23
CA TYR A 42 -17.63 6.46 -15.43
C TYR A 42 -16.62 5.49 -16.04
N SER A 43 -17.07 4.26 -16.34
CA SER A 43 -16.23 3.23 -16.96
C SER A 43 -16.48 3.17 -18.45
N HIS A 44 -15.52 3.63 -19.25
CA HIS A 44 -15.64 3.57 -20.71
C HIS A 44 -15.73 2.13 -21.23
N ARG A 45 -15.03 1.18 -20.59
CA ARG A 45 -15.06 -0.25 -20.97
C ARG A 45 -16.43 -0.90 -20.75
N GLN A 46 -17.10 -0.53 -19.65
CA GLN A 46 -18.41 -1.09 -19.28
C GLN A 46 -19.57 -0.18 -19.68
N LYS A 47 -19.28 1.01 -20.22
CA LYS A 47 -20.21 2.08 -20.58
C LYS A 47 -21.22 2.39 -19.48
N MET A 48 -20.77 2.43 -18.23
CA MET A 48 -21.65 2.68 -17.08
C MET A 48 -20.95 3.43 -15.94
N PRO A 49 -21.70 4.18 -15.11
CA PRO A 49 -21.21 4.69 -13.84
C PRO A 49 -20.81 3.55 -12.91
N MET A 50 -19.66 3.68 -12.27
CA MET A 50 -19.15 2.78 -11.25
C MET A 50 -18.92 3.55 -9.96
N ARG A 51 -19.15 2.89 -8.83
CA ARG A 51 -18.70 3.36 -7.53
C ARG A 51 -17.41 2.64 -7.18
N ILE A 52 -16.35 3.41 -6.96
CA ILE A 52 -15.09 2.89 -6.44
C ILE A 52 -14.86 3.53 -5.08
N GLY A 53 -14.40 2.73 -4.12
CA GLY A 53 -14.14 3.22 -2.78
C GLY A 53 -12.82 2.70 -2.26
N GLY A 54 -12.32 3.38 -1.24
CA GLY A 54 -11.11 3.00 -0.53
C GLY A 54 -11.01 3.70 0.82
N LEU A 55 -10.07 3.22 1.61
CA LEU A 55 -9.73 3.82 2.88
C LEU A 55 -8.84 5.04 2.66
N LEU A 56 -9.17 6.15 3.31
CA LEU A 56 -8.30 7.31 3.43
C LEU A 56 -8.03 7.59 4.90
N GLY A 57 -6.79 7.91 5.22
CA GLY A 57 -6.40 8.22 6.58
C GLY A 57 -4.92 7.99 6.80
N ALA A 58 -4.54 8.01 8.07
CA ALA A 58 -3.18 7.72 8.52
C ALA A 58 -3.21 6.79 9.73
N PHE A 59 -2.11 6.10 9.96
CA PHE A 59 -1.86 5.31 11.15
C PHE A 59 -0.34 5.29 11.38
N GLU A 60 0.05 5.05 12.62
CA GLU A 60 1.43 4.86 13.01
C GLU A 60 1.74 3.38 13.11
N VAL A 61 2.99 3.03 12.81
CA VAL A 61 3.42 1.65 12.76
C VAL A 61 4.90 1.55 13.08
N GLU A 62 5.27 0.60 13.93
CA GLU A 62 6.67 0.22 14.08
C GLU A 62 7.05 -0.71 12.93
N ALA A 63 8.04 -0.29 12.14
CA ALA A 63 8.48 -1.04 10.98
C ALA A 63 9.89 -1.58 11.18
N ASP A 64 10.02 -2.91 11.15
CA ASP A 64 11.32 -3.55 10.99
C ASP A 64 11.89 -3.27 9.59
N ALA A 65 13.15 -3.66 9.36
CA ALA A 65 13.84 -3.40 8.09
C ALA A 65 13.13 -4.01 6.86
N ARG A 66 12.42 -5.14 7.01
CA ARG A 66 11.72 -5.80 5.90
C ARG A 66 10.43 -5.07 5.58
N LEU A 67 9.64 -4.76 6.60
CA LEU A 67 8.42 -3.97 6.46
C LEU A 67 8.75 -2.58 5.91
N ALA A 68 9.81 -1.93 6.38
CA ALA A 68 10.27 -0.64 5.85
C ALA A 68 10.57 -0.71 4.35
N ARG A 69 11.24 -1.77 3.88
CA ARG A 69 11.48 -2.00 2.44
C ARG A 69 10.19 -2.24 1.65
N LEU A 70 9.26 -3.01 2.21
CA LEU A 70 7.94 -3.23 1.60
C LEU A 70 7.13 -1.92 1.49
N LEU A 71 7.16 -1.10 2.54
CA LEU A 71 6.52 0.22 2.54
C LEU A 71 7.19 1.14 1.52
N ALA A 72 8.52 1.11 1.44
CA ALA A 72 9.26 1.87 0.43
C ALA A 72 8.86 1.52 -1.00
N PHE A 73 8.73 0.23 -1.30
CA PHE A 73 8.28 -0.23 -2.60
C PHE A 73 6.84 0.22 -2.92
N GLY A 74 5.95 0.18 -1.93
CA GLY A 74 4.56 0.57 -2.13
C GLY A 74 4.35 2.09 -2.28
N ARG A 75 5.29 2.94 -1.86
CA ARG A 75 5.24 4.40 -2.18
C ARG A 75 5.23 4.65 -3.68
N TRP A 76 6.08 3.92 -4.41
CA TRP A 76 6.22 4.04 -5.86
C TRP A 76 5.14 3.29 -6.61
N THR A 77 4.79 2.10 -6.11
CA THR A 77 3.91 1.18 -6.85
C THR A 77 2.46 1.27 -6.43
N HIS A 78 2.17 1.98 -5.34
CA HIS A 78 0.88 2.04 -4.65
C HIS A 78 0.45 0.67 -4.11
N MET A 79 -0.57 0.64 -3.24
CA MET A 79 -1.05 -0.59 -2.61
C MET A 79 -2.54 -0.86 -2.84
N GLY A 80 -2.91 -2.13 -3.01
CA GLY A 80 -4.31 -2.56 -3.13
C GLY A 80 -4.81 -2.65 -4.57
N LYS A 81 -6.13 -2.76 -4.71
CA LYS A 81 -6.80 -2.87 -6.02
C LYS A 81 -6.76 -1.51 -6.72
N LEU A 82 -6.79 -1.54 -8.06
CA LEU A 82 -6.81 -0.35 -8.90
C LEU A 82 -5.57 0.56 -8.73
N ALA A 83 -4.46 0.02 -8.22
CA ALA A 83 -3.19 0.72 -8.08
C ALA A 83 -2.70 1.32 -9.40
N SER A 84 -2.83 0.58 -10.51
CA SER A 84 -2.52 1.06 -11.87
C SER A 84 -3.46 2.16 -12.38
N MET A 85 -4.56 2.42 -11.68
CA MET A 85 -5.50 3.52 -11.96
C MET A 85 -5.33 4.69 -10.98
N GLY A 86 -4.21 4.73 -10.25
CA GLY A 86 -3.86 5.84 -9.35
C GLY A 86 -4.40 5.73 -7.92
N LEU A 87 -5.11 4.64 -7.57
CA LEU A 87 -5.57 4.40 -6.20
C LEU A 87 -4.45 3.81 -5.33
N GLY A 88 -4.64 3.84 -4.01
CA GLY A 88 -3.73 3.16 -3.07
C GLY A 88 -2.41 3.89 -2.81
N ARG A 89 -2.33 5.17 -3.16
CA ARG A 89 -1.18 6.03 -2.85
C ARG A 89 -1.07 6.22 -1.35
N TYR A 90 0.15 6.16 -0.86
CA TYR A 90 0.49 6.56 0.50
C TYR A 90 1.92 7.10 0.52
N GLY A 91 2.21 7.82 1.59
CA GLY A 91 3.56 8.17 2.01
C GLY A 91 3.68 7.91 3.51
N TRP A 92 4.85 8.17 4.06
CA TRP A 92 5.07 8.22 5.50
C TRP A 92 6.07 9.32 5.79
N ASP A 93 5.97 9.81 7.01
CA ASP A 93 7.00 10.58 7.68
C ASP A 93 7.44 9.78 8.90
N TYR A 94 8.62 10.09 9.43
CA TYR A 94 9.04 9.52 10.70
C TYR A 94 8.37 10.32 11.81
N ALA A 95 7.65 9.64 12.69
CA ALA A 95 7.21 10.25 13.94
C ALA A 95 8.46 10.74 14.67
N GLN A 96 8.51 12.04 14.96
CA GLN A 96 9.63 12.62 15.73
C GLN A 96 9.60 11.94 17.11
N GLY A 97 10.65 11.20 17.44
CA GLY A 97 10.81 10.68 18.79
C GLY A 97 10.76 11.86 19.75
N GLY A 98 9.81 11.85 20.69
CA GLY A 98 9.80 12.81 21.77
C GLY A 98 11.12 12.71 22.52
N SER A 99 11.97 13.73 22.38
CA SER A 99 13.10 13.95 23.26
C SER A 99 12.52 14.22 24.66
N ALA A 100 12.83 13.34 25.61
CA ALA A 100 12.76 13.62 27.04
C ALA A 100 14.15 13.36 27.61
#